data_AF-A0A3S9Q479-F1
#
_entry.id   AF-A0A3S9Q479-F1
#
_cell.length_a   1.000
_cell.length_b   1.000
_cell.length_c   1.000
_cell.angle_alpha   90.00
_cell.angle_beta   90.00
_cell.angle_gamma   90.00
#
_symmetry.space_group_name_H-M   'P 1'
#
loop_
_entity.id
_entity.type
_entity.pdbx_description
1 polymer ?
#
loop_
_entity_poly.entity_id
_entity_poly.type
_entity_poly.pdbx_seq_one_letter_code
_entity_poly.pdbx_strand_id
1 'polypeptide(L)'
;MTFSITPELFNYIAITFGRFKWQLLAWSAFFFVLFIGLQAQIQLKTPTILVWIAILILFIAIESLVVAAFMFFFQVLPSTREENAAWYQFYRTIEWCETILFTILLPLPVILFIYAFIRLGAI
;
A
#
# COMPACT_ATOMS: atom_id res chain seq x y z
N MET A 1 -14.02 -23.60 5.18
CA MET A 1 -13.60 -22.23 5.52
C MET A 1 -13.04 -21.59 4.25
N THR A 2 -13.90 -21.00 3.44
CA THR A 2 -13.47 -20.24 2.27
C THR A 2 -12.99 -18.88 2.78
N PHE A 3 -11.68 -18.62 2.71
CA PHE A 3 -11.14 -17.27 2.86
C PHE A 3 -11.59 -16.45 1.65
N SER A 4 -12.87 -16.11 1.61
CA SER A 4 -13.41 -15.22 0.60
C SER A 4 -12.87 -13.84 0.94
N ILE A 5 -12.02 -13.32 0.05
CA ILE A 5 -11.64 -11.91 0.06
C ILE A 5 -12.95 -11.15 -0.11
N THR A 6 -13.46 -10.57 0.97
CA THR A 6 -14.69 -9.77 0.95
C THR A 6 -14.43 -8.36 1.50
N PRO A 7 -15.24 -7.38 1.08
CA PRO A 7 -15.12 -6.01 1.57
C PRO A 7 -15.21 -5.90 3.10
N GLU A 8 -15.99 -6.77 3.75
CA GLU A 8 -16.15 -6.79 5.21
C GLU A 8 -14.89 -7.28 5.93
N LEU A 9 -14.17 -8.25 5.36
CA LEU A 9 -12.90 -8.72 5.91
C LEU A 9 -11.83 -7.63 5.79
N PHE A 10 -11.80 -6.91 4.66
CA PHE A 10 -10.90 -5.78 4.46
C PHE A 10 -11.24 -4.62 5.40
N ASN A 11 -12.52 -4.35 5.63
CA ASN A 11 -12.98 -3.38 6.63
C ASN A 11 -12.58 -3.77 8.06
N TYR A 12 -12.73 -5.03 8.46
CA TYR A 12 -12.31 -5.49 9.78
C TYR A 12 -10.81 -5.28 10.02
N ILE A 13 -9.98 -5.61 9.03
CA ILE A 13 -8.53 -5.37 9.07
C ILE A 13 -8.25 -3.87 9.15
N ALA A 14 -8.90 -3.06 8.30
CA ALA A 14 -8.72 -1.61 8.27
C ALA A 14 -9.13 -0.92 9.58
N ILE A 15 -10.19 -1.37 10.24
CA ILE A 15 -10.61 -0.85 11.55
C ILE A 15 -9.58 -1.23 12.63
N THR A 16 -9.12 -2.48 12.62
CA THR A 16 -8.14 -2.98 13.60
C THR A 16 -6.82 -2.20 13.54
N PHE A 17 -6.33 -1.91 12.33
CA PHE A 17 -5.08 -1.15 12.12
C PHE A 17 -5.28 0.36 11.94
N GLY A 18 -6.53 0.83 11.87
CA GLY A 18 -6.87 2.21 11.49
C GLY A 18 -6.29 3.30 12.39
N ARG A 19 -5.89 2.95 13.62
CA ARG A 19 -5.16 3.86 14.53
C ARG A 19 -3.82 4.32 13.93
N PHE A 20 -3.16 3.48 13.14
CA PHE A 20 -1.83 3.73 12.60
C PHE A 20 -1.83 4.45 11.24
N LYS A 21 -3.00 4.70 10.62
CA LYS A 21 -3.09 5.22 9.25
C LYS A 21 -2.33 6.54 9.02
N TRP A 22 -2.47 7.49 9.95
CA TRP A 22 -1.79 8.77 9.86
C TRP A 22 -0.29 8.65 10.11
N GLN A 23 0.10 7.72 10.99
CA GLN A 23 1.52 7.44 11.23
C GLN A 23 2.15 6.81 10.00
N LEU A 24 1.50 5.81 9.39
CA LEU A 24 1.98 5.17 8.16
C LEU A 24 2.08 6.14 6.98
N LEU A 25 1.13 7.07 6.85
CA LEU A 25 1.18 8.13 5.84
C LEU A 25 2.32 9.13 6.12
N ALA A 26 2.56 9.49 7.38
CA ALA A 26 3.70 10.32 7.74
C ALA A 26 5.04 9.61 7.49
N TRP A 27 5.12 8.31 7.79
CA TRP A 27 6.29 7.47 7.52
C TRP A 27 6.57 7.34 6.03
N SER A 28 5.53 7.14 5.19
CA SER A 28 5.72 7.08 3.74
C SER A 28 6.29 8.40 3.20
N ALA A 29 5.72 9.54 3.60
CA ALA A 29 6.21 10.85 3.24
C ALA A 29 7.67 11.08 3.69
N PHE A 30 7.99 10.70 4.93
CA PHE A 30 9.36 10.77 5.45
C PHE A 30 10.33 9.92 4.63
N PHE A 31 9.97 8.68 4.29
CA PHE A 31 10.82 7.81 3.48
C PHE A 31 11.01 8.32 2.06
N PHE A 32 9.99 8.94 1.45
CA PHE A 32 10.14 9.61 0.14
C PHE A 32 11.13 10.77 0.20
N VAL A 33 11.04 11.63 1.22
CA VAL A 33 12.00 12.73 1.41
C VAL A 33 13.41 12.20 1.61
N LEU A 34 13.55 11.15 2.42
CA LEU A 34 14.84 10.52 2.68
C LEU A 34 15.41 9.86 1.41
N PHE A 35 14.57 9.24 0.58
CA PHE A 35 14.96 8.69 -0.72
C PHE A 35 15.47 9.78 -1.66
N ILE A 36 14.77 10.93 -1.76
CA ILE A 36 15.22 12.07 -2.58
C ILE A 36 16.59 12.58 -2.08
N GLY A 37 16.76 12.68 -0.76
CA GLY A 37 18.03 13.08 -0.16
C GLY A 37 19.18 12.11 -0.47
N LEU A 38 18.93 10.80 -0.40
CA LEU A 38 19.90 9.77 -0.81
C LEU A 38 20.20 9.84 -2.30
N GLN A 39 19.17 9.97 -3.14
CA GLN A 39 19.31 10.04 -4.59
C GLN A 39 20.17 11.24 -5.02
N ALA A 40 20.01 12.40 -4.36
CA ALA A 40 20.83 13.58 -4.63
C ALA A 40 22.33 13.36 -4.32
N GLN A 41 22.66 12.42 -3.43
CA GLN A 41 24.03 12.07 -3.07
C GLN A 41 24.61 10.94 -3.94
N ILE A 42 23.78 10.28 -4.75
CA ILE A 42 24.22 9.21 -5.65
C ILE A 42 24.92 9.81 -6.88
N GLN A 43 26.26 9.83 -6.84
CA GLN A 43 27.13 10.13 -7.99
C GLN A 43 27.74 8.85 -8.59
N LEU A 44 28.41 8.96 -9.75
CA LEU A 44 28.97 7.84 -10.54
C LEU A 44 29.91 6.86 -9.80
N LYS A 45 30.34 7.16 -8.57
CA LYS A 45 31.20 6.30 -7.72
C LYS A 45 30.54 5.86 -6.40
N THR A 46 29.20 5.87 -6.29
CA THR A 46 28.56 5.38 -5.07
C THR A 46 28.70 3.87 -4.90
N PRO A 47 28.96 3.39 -3.67
CA PRO A 47 29.02 1.96 -3.38
C PRO A 47 27.64 1.32 -3.61
N THR A 48 27.62 0.13 -4.20
CA THR A 48 26.39 -0.61 -4.57
C THR A 48 25.43 -0.79 -3.38
N ILE A 49 25.96 -0.91 -2.16
CA ILE A 49 25.18 -1.05 -0.92
C ILE A 49 24.26 0.16 -0.69
N LEU A 50 24.72 1.38 -0.97
CA LEU A 50 23.90 2.59 -0.81
C LEU A 50 22.72 2.60 -1.80
N VAL A 51 22.93 2.06 -3.01
CA VAL A 51 21.88 1.95 -4.04
C VAL A 51 20.82 0.94 -3.60
N TRP A 52 21.22 -0.20 -3.03
CA TRP A 52 20.29 -1.18 -2.45
C TRP A 52 19.47 -0.59 -1.30
N ILE A 53 20.10 0.18 -0.40
CA ILE A 53 19.41 0.87 0.69
C ILE A 53 18.38 1.86 0.13
N ALA A 54 18.76 2.66 -0.87
CA ALA A 54 17.84 3.61 -1.49
C ALA A 54 16.63 2.91 -2.13
N ILE A 55 16.85 1.79 -2.85
CA ILE A 55 15.77 0.98 -3.42
C ILE A 55 14.87 0.41 -2.32
N LEU A 56 15.45 -0.18 -1.26
CA LEU A 56 14.69 -0.73 -0.15
C LEU A 56 13.78 0.33 0.49
N ILE A 57 14.31 1.53 0.73
CA ILE A 57 13.57 2.65 1.32
C ILE A 57 12.44 3.09 0.40
N LEU A 58 12.66 3.15 -0.91
CA LEU A 58 11.62 3.46 -1.89
C LEU A 58 10.47 2.46 -1.83
N PHE A 59 10.76 1.17 -1.80
CA PHE A 59 9.72 0.13 -1.71
C PHE A 59 8.98 0.17 -0.37
N ILE A 60 9.66 0.40 0.75
CA ILE A 60 9.01 0.60 2.06
C ILE A 60 8.10 1.84 2.04
N ALA A 61 8.52 2.93 1.39
CA ALA A 61 7.70 4.14 1.25
C ALA A 61 6.41 3.85 0.45
N ILE A 62 6.52 3.12 -0.65
CA ILE A 62 5.37 2.75 -1.48
C ILE A 62 4.45 1.78 -0.72
N GLU A 63 4.99 0.75 -0.08
CA GLU A 63 4.19 -0.21 0.71
C GLU A 63 3.43 0.49 1.83
N SER A 64 4.11 1.32 2.62
CA SER A 64 3.47 2.07 3.70
C SER A 64 2.37 3.02 3.19
N LEU A 65 2.55 3.61 2.00
CA LEU A 65 1.52 4.40 1.33
C LEU A 65 0.32 3.55 0.90
N VAL A 66 0.56 2.38 0.28
CA VAL A 66 -0.51 1.46 -0.14
C VAL A 66 -1.31 0.95 1.05
N VAL A 67 -0.63 0.56 2.14
CA VAL A 67 -1.26 0.13 3.38
C VAL A 67 -2.03 1.26 4.06
N ALA A 68 -1.50 2.49 4.03
CA ALA A 68 -2.23 3.67 4.51
C ALA A 68 -3.51 3.92 3.70
N ALA A 69 -3.42 3.91 2.37
CA ALA A 69 -4.56 4.08 1.47
C ALA A 69 -5.61 2.98 1.71
N PHE A 70 -5.19 1.72 1.81
CA PHE A 70 -6.06 0.59 2.14
C PHE A 70 -6.89 0.88 3.40
N MET A 71 -6.25 1.34 4.48
CA MET A 71 -6.98 1.66 5.70
C MET A 71 -7.94 2.84 5.51
N PHE A 72 -7.61 3.86 4.70
CA PHE A 72 -8.51 4.98 4.46
C PHE A 72 -9.78 4.57 3.70
N PHE A 73 -9.65 3.76 2.66
CA PHE A 73 -10.80 3.30 1.86
C PHE A 73 -11.68 2.32 2.63
N PHE A 74 -11.07 1.33 3.29
CA PHE A 74 -11.84 0.27 3.95
C PHE A 74 -12.26 0.60 5.38
N GLN A 75 -11.80 1.65 6.05
CA GLN A 75 -12.21 1.92 7.44
C GLN A 75 -13.71 2.27 7.58
N VAL A 76 -14.33 2.87 6.57
CA VAL A 76 -15.74 3.26 6.60
C VAL A 76 -16.43 2.79 5.31
N LEU A 77 -17.27 1.75 5.41
CA LEU A 77 -18.07 1.27 4.28
C LEU A 77 -19.28 2.20 4.05
N PRO A 78 -19.37 2.92 2.92
CA PRO A 78 -20.52 3.77 2.61
C PRO A 78 -21.84 2.98 2.50
N SER A 79 -21.80 1.71 2.11
CA SER A 79 -22.99 0.86 2.00
C SER A 79 -23.74 0.70 3.33
N THR A 80 -23.06 0.85 4.47
CA THR A 80 -23.69 0.71 5.80
C THR A 80 -24.54 1.90 6.23
N ARG A 81 -24.48 3.03 5.51
CA ARG A 81 -25.16 4.29 5.87
C ARG A 81 -26.39 4.60 5.02
N GLU A 82 -26.60 3.86 3.94
CA GLU A 82 -27.65 4.14 2.96
C GLU A 82 -28.86 3.23 3.16
N GLU A 83 -30.02 3.84 3.45
CA GLU A 83 -31.30 3.11 3.59
C GLU A 83 -31.94 2.78 2.23
N ASN A 84 -31.55 3.49 1.16
CA ASN A 84 -32.12 3.30 -0.17
C ASN A 84 -31.46 2.14 -0.93
N ALA A 85 -32.27 1.16 -1.32
CA ALA A 85 -31.83 -0.08 -1.96
C ALA A 85 -31.01 0.12 -3.25
N ALA A 86 -31.30 1.16 -4.04
CA ALA A 86 -30.57 1.44 -5.28
C ALA A 86 -29.15 1.99 -5.00
N TRP A 87 -29.04 2.92 -4.05
CA TRP A 87 -27.75 3.49 -3.62
C TRP A 87 -26.88 2.45 -2.92
N TYR A 88 -27.50 1.59 -2.11
CA TYR A 88 -26.82 0.48 -1.46
C TYR A 88 -26.11 -0.46 -2.46
N GLN A 89 -26.80 -0.88 -3.53
CA GLN A 89 -26.20 -1.76 -4.53
C GLN A 89 -25.03 -1.08 -5.26
N PHE A 90 -25.18 0.21 -5.60
CA PHE A 90 -24.12 0.99 -6.23
C PHE A 90 -22.86 1.08 -5.37
N TYR A 91 -23.00 1.46 -4.09
CA TYR A 91 -21.86 1.53 -3.16
C TYR A 91 -21.23 0.17 -2.94
N ARG A 92 -22.02 -0.89 -2.87
CA ARG A 92 -21.48 -2.25 -2.73
C ARG A 92 -20.65 -2.67 -3.95
N THR A 93 -21.05 -2.29 -5.17
CA THR A 93 -20.23 -2.54 -6.36
C THR A 93 -18.89 -1.81 -6.28
N ILE A 94 -18.88 -0.56 -5.83
CA ILE A 94 -17.63 0.21 -5.62
C ILE A 94 -16.74 -0.50 -4.59
N GLU A 95 -17.28 -0.91 -3.45
CA GLU A 95 -16.54 -1.61 -2.39
C GLU A 95 -15.89 -2.91 -2.91
N TRP A 96 -16.59 -3.65 -3.77
CA TRP A 96 -16.02 -4.83 -4.44
C TRP A 96 -14.92 -4.48 -5.44
N CYS A 97 -15.09 -3.42 -6.23
CA CYS A 97 -14.04 -2.93 -7.13
C CYS A 97 -12.79 -2.51 -6.35
N GLU A 98 -12.95 -1.79 -5.25
CA GLU A 98 -11.86 -1.42 -4.35
C GLU A 98 -11.19 -2.66 -3.77
N THR A 99 -11.98 -3.67 -3.36
CA THR A 99 -11.45 -4.91 -2.78
C THR A 99 -10.55 -5.65 -3.77
N ILE A 100 -11.00 -5.77 -5.03
CA ILE A 100 -10.21 -6.37 -6.10
C ILE A 100 -8.93 -5.57 -6.36
N LEU A 101 -9.06 -4.24 -6.43
CA LEU A 101 -7.92 -3.35 -6.66
C LEU A 101 -6.87 -3.50 -5.56
N PHE A 102 -7.26 -3.42 -4.29
CA PHE A 102 -6.33 -3.53 -3.16
C PHE A 102 -5.78 -4.94 -2.96
N THR A 103 -6.49 -5.98 -3.39
CA THR A 103 -5.96 -7.36 -3.41
C THR A 103 -4.75 -7.48 -4.33
N ILE A 104 -4.76 -6.79 -5.47
CA ILE A 104 -3.64 -6.77 -6.42
C ILE A 104 -2.58 -5.77 -5.97
N LEU A 105 -3.00 -4.61 -5.45
CA LEU A 105 -2.10 -3.51 -5.11
C LEU A 105 -1.25 -3.78 -3.86
N LEU A 106 -1.80 -4.43 -2.82
CA LEU A 106 -1.08 -4.75 -1.58
C LEU A 106 0.18 -5.61 -1.80
N PRO A 107 0.17 -6.71 -2.56
CA PRO A 107 1.37 -7.52 -2.79
C PRO A 107 2.30 -6.93 -3.87
N LEU A 108 1.85 -5.96 -4.65
CA LEU A 108 2.55 -5.50 -5.86
C LEU A 108 3.95 -4.93 -5.54
N PRO A 109 4.14 -4.00 -4.59
CA PRO A 109 5.47 -3.45 -4.35
C PRO A 109 6.43 -4.50 -3.75
N VAL A 110 5.97 -5.47 -2.97
CA VAL A 110 6.77 -6.64 -2.53
C VAL A 110 7.23 -7.47 -3.72
N ILE A 111 6.33 -7.80 -4.65
CA ILE A 111 6.66 -8.56 -5.86
C ILE A 111 7.69 -7.81 -6.71
N LEU A 112 7.49 -6.50 -6.89
CA LEU A 112 8.42 -5.64 -7.64
C LEU A 112 9.78 -5.52 -6.94
N PHE A 113 9.81 -5.49 -5.61
CA PHE A 113 11.05 -5.51 -4.84
C PHE A 113 11.82 -6.82 -5.04
N ILE A 114 11.13 -7.97 -4.96
CA ILE A 114 11.74 -9.28 -5.23
C ILE A 114 12.26 -9.35 -6.66
N TYR A 115 11.49 -8.88 -7.63
CA TYR A 115 11.91 -8.81 -9.03
C TYR A 115 13.15 -7.94 -9.22
N ALA A 116 13.16 -6.74 -8.63
CA ALA A 116 14.31 -5.84 -8.65
C ALA A 116 15.52 -6.51 -7.99
N PHE A 117 15.32 -7.21 -6.87
CA PHE A 117 16.36 -7.91 -6.16
C PHE A 117 17.01 -9.00 -7.00
N ILE A 118 16.21 -9.85 -7.63
CA ILE A 118 16.71 -10.90 -8.53
C ILE A 118 17.46 -10.29 -9.71
N ARG A 119 16.91 -9.24 -10.33
CA ARG A 119 17.49 -8.62 -11.52
C ARG A 119 18.82 -7.89 -11.22
N LEU A 120 18.92 -7.18 -10.11
CA LEU A 120 20.12 -6.46 -9.70
C LEU A 120 21.15 -7.36 -9.00
N GLY A 121 20.73 -8.47 -8.40
CA GLY A 121 21.63 -9.46 -7.79
C GLY A 121 22.18 -10.50 -8.76
N ALA A 122 21.61 -10.60 -9.97
CA ALA A 122 22.09 -11.47 -11.05
C ALA A 122 23.13 -10.79 -11.97
N ILE A 123 23.57 -9.58 -11.64
CA ILE A 123 24.63 -8.81 -12.31
C ILE A 123 25.80 -8.68 -11.34
#